data_AF-A0A1E1X1U9-F1
#
_entry.id   AF-A0A1E1X1U9-F1
#
_cell.length_a   1.000
_cell.length_b   1.000
_cell.length_c   1.000
_cell.angle_alpha   90.00
_cell.angle_beta   90.00
_cell.angle_gamma   90.00
#
_symmetry.space_group_name_H-M   'P 1'
#
loop_
_entity.id
_entity.type
_entity.pdbx_description
1 polymer ?
#
loop_
_entity_poly.entity_id
_entity_poly.type
_entity_poly.pdbx_seq_one_letter_code
_entity_poly.pdbx_strand_id
1 'polypeptide(L)'
;VKAFLVCALVAVFAAASFAHHLELCDKNEEQLKSELQCIRRSISVAANGSFDNAARNLGCQDSACVIRKLCVENDLEKAMTKHFTRSQITEIHNAATACDPNAGHHH
;
A
#
# COMPACT_ATOMS: atom_id res chain seq x y z
N VAL A 1 27.04 -25.32 35.11
CA VAL A 1 25.71 -24.65 35.15
C VAL A 1 25.89 -23.14 34.99
N LYS A 2 24.97 -22.48 34.26
CA LYS A 2 24.88 -21.02 33.96
C LYS A 2 25.74 -20.57 32.77
N ALA A 3 25.22 -19.92 31.72
CA ALA A 3 23.88 -19.39 31.47
C ALA A 3 23.59 -19.33 29.96
N PHE A 4 22.46 -19.91 29.55
CA PHE A 4 21.74 -19.53 28.33
C PHE A 4 21.01 -18.22 28.63
N LEU A 5 21.48 -17.10 28.10
CA LEU A 5 20.82 -15.79 28.13
C LEU A 5 21.31 -15.00 26.90
N VAL A 6 20.51 -14.31 26.09
CA VAL A 6 19.06 -14.18 26.05
C VAL A 6 18.70 -13.53 24.71
N CYS A 7 17.59 -14.02 24.18
CA CYS A 7 16.60 -13.44 23.28
C CYS A 7 16.95 -12.28 22.34
N ALA A 8 16.61 -12.54 21.07
CA ALA A 8 15.75 -11.70 20.25
C ALA A 8 16.27 -10.28 19.99
N LEU A 9 17.06 -10.16 18.92
CA LEU A 9 17.09 -8.93 18.14
C LEU A 9 15.66 -8.52 17.82
N VAL A 10 15.27 -7.43 18.47
CA VAL A 10 13.96 -6.80 18.42
C VAL A 10 13.65 -6.49 16.97
N ALA A 11 12.82 -7.33 16.35
CA ALA A 11 12.07 -6.93 15.18
C ALA A 11 11.06 -5.88 15.67
N VAL A 12 11.49 -4.62 15.66
CA VAL A 12 10.58 -3.49 15.78
C VAL A 12 9.68 -3.56 14.57
N PHE A 13 8.55 -4.24 14.70
CA PHE A 13 7.42 -4.04 13.83
C PHE A 13 6.98 -2.61 14.09
N ALA A 14 7.51 -1.69 13.30
CA ALA A 14 6.90 -0.39 13.14
C ALA A 14 5.45 -0.68 12.73
N ALA A 15 4.53 -0.42 13.65
CA ALA A 15 3.14 -0.21 13.31
C ALA A 15 3.15 1.04 12.44
N ALA A 16 3.38 0.87 11.14
CA ALA A 16 3.10 1.90 10.17
C ALA A 16 1.63 2.24 10.37
N SER A 17 1.35 3.43 10.87
CA SER A 17 0.01 3.97 10.88
C SER A 17 -0.38 4.17 9.42
N PHE A 18 -1.08 3.20 8.84
CA PHE A 18 -1.52 3.14 7.44
C PHE A 18 -2.65 4.15 7.11
N ALA A 19 -2.62 5.35 7.71
CA ALA A 19 -3.64 6.39 7.48
C ALA A 19 -3.73 6.80 6.00
N HIS A 20 -2.62 6.77 5.26
CA HIS A 20 -2.56 7.14 3.84
C HIS A 20 -3.30 6.18 2.90
N HIS A 21 -3.63 4.97 3.35
CA HIS A 21 -4.41 4.03 2.54
C HIS A 21 -5.88 4.41 2.47
N LEU A 22 -6.44 4.96 3.54
CA LEU A 22 -7.80 5.50 3.53
C LEU A 22 -7.89 6.72 2.59
N GLU A 23 -6.83 7.54 2.53
CA GLU A 23 -6.79 8.71 1.66
C GLU A 23 -6.90 8.35 0.17
N LEU A 24 -6.31 7.23 -0.28
CA LEU A 24 -6.51 6.75 -1.65
C LEU A 24 -7.98 6.40 -1.95
N CYS A 25 -8.71 5.89 -0.95
CA CYS A 25 -10.13 5.60 -1.07
C CYS A 25 -11.00 6.86 -1.12
N ASP A 26 -10.57 7.94 -0.47
CA ASP A 26 -11.33 9.19 -0.34
C ASP A 26 -11.05 10.20 -1.47
N LYS A 27 -9.93 10.05 -2.19
CA LYS A 27 -9.60 10.91 -3.34
C LYS A 27 -10.64 10.78 -4.45
N ASN A 28 -10.81 11.82 -5.27
CA ASN A 28 -11.60 11.72 -6.49
C ASN A 28 -10.86 10.91 -7.59
N GLU A 29 -11.53 10.62 -8.71
CA GLU A 29 -10.95 9.74 -9.74
C GLU A 29 -9.67 10.28 -10.37
N GLU A 30 -9.62 11.58 -10.68
CA GLU A 30 -8.45 12.21 -11.30
C GLU A 30 -7.26 12.29 -10.34
N GLN A 31 -7.51 12.64 -9.08
CA GLN A 31 -6.49 12.63 -8.03
C GLN A 31 -5.93 11.23 -7.82
N LEU A 32 -6.81 10.23 -7.71
CA LEU A 32 -6.42 8.84 -7.53
C LEU A 32 -5.57 8.34 -8.70
N LYS A 33 -5.98 8.63 -9.94
CA LYS A 33 -5.20 8.24 -11.13
C LYS A 33 -3.83 8.92 -11.15
N SER A 34 -3.76 10.21 -10.87
CA SER A 34 -2.50 10.96 -10.82
C SER A 34 -1.53 10.37 -9.79
N GLU A 35 -2.00 10.15 -8.57
CA GLU A 35 -1.15 9.56 -7.51
C GLU A 35 -0.76 8.13 -7.81
N LEU A 36 -1.68 7.32 -8.36
CA LEU A 36 -1.33 5.97 -8.79
C LEU A 36 -0.27 5.95 -9.88
N GLN A 37 -0.24 6.91 -10.80
CA GLN A 37 0.86 7.01 -11.75
C GLN A 37 2.20 7.29 -11.06
N CYS A 38 2.23 8.10 -10.00
CA CYS A 38 3.44 8.29 -9.20
C CYS A 38 3.80 6.99 -8.46
N ILE A 39 2.86 6.37 -7.76
CA ILE A 39 3.07 5.12 -7.01
C ILE A 39 3.63 4.04 -7.92
N ARG A 40 3.02 3.81 -9.09
CA ARG A 40 3.47 2.79 -10.04
C ARG A 40 4.88 3.04 -10.58
N ARG A 41 5.37 4.28 -10.59
CA ARG A 41 6.75 4.61 -10.95
C ARG A 41 7.73 4.43 -9.78
N SER A 42 7.24 4.51 -8.55
CA SER A 42 8.03 4.49 -7.32
C SER A 42 8.15 3.10 -6.68
N ILE A 43 7.35 2.13 -7.12
CA ILE A 43 7.40 0.74 -6.63
C ILE A 43 8.15 -0.19 -7.58
N SER A 44 8.58 -1.33 -7.04
CA SER A 44 9.28 -2.40 -7.74
C SER A 44 8.47 -2.98 -8.88
N VAL A 45 9.18 -3.60 -9.83
CA VAL A 45 8.57 -4.37 -10.94
C VAL A 45 7.66 -5.48 -10.40
N ALA A 46 8.04 -6.12 -9.28
CA ALA A 46 7.24 -7.16 -8.66
C ALA A 46 5.91 -6.62 -8.10
N ALA A 47 5.94 -5.48 -7.38
CA ALA A 47 4.72 -4.85 -6.88
C ALA A 47 3.81 -4.35 -8.02
N ASN A 48 4.40 -3.80 -9.09
CA ASN A 48 3.68 -3.48 -10.31
C ASN A 48 3.02 -4.71 -10.94
N GLY A 49 3.73 -5.84 -11.02
CA GLY A 49 3.15 -7.09 -11.50
C GLY A 49 1.96 -7.55 -10.65
N SER A 50 2.00 -7.35 -9.34
CA SER A 50 0.85 -7.63 -8.46
C SER A 50 -0.35 -6.71 -8.73
N PHE A 51 -0.14 -5.44 -9.07
CA PHE A 51 -1.23 -4.57 -9.52
C PHE A 51 -1.86 -5.08 -10.81
N ASP A 52 -1.06 -5.54 -11.77
CA ASP A 52 -1.58 -6.07 -13.04
C ASP A 52 -2.34 -7.40 -12.83
N ASN A 53 -1.85 -8.24 -11.92
CA ASN A 53 -2.57 -9.44 -11.49
C ASN A 53 -3.90 -9.10 -10.80
N ALA A 54 -3.89 -8.13 -9.88
CA ALA A 54 -5.10 -7.66 -9.21
C ALA A 54 -6.10 -7.09 -10.22
N ALA A 55 -5.63 -6.32 -11.20
CA ALA A 55 -6.47 -5.78 -12.26
C ALA A 55 -7.16 -6.90 -13.06
N ARG A 56 -6.41 -7.93 -13.47
CA ARG A 56 -6.98 -9.11 -14.14
C ARG A 56 -8.00 -9.84 -13.28
N ASN A 57 -7.65 -10.13 -12.02
CA ASN A 57 -8.51 -10.91 -11.11
C ASN A 57 -9.81 -10.17 -10.77
N LEU A 58 -9.75 -8.84 -10.71
CA LEU A 58 -10.89 -8.00 -10.38
C LEU A 58 -11.63 -7.49 -11.62
N GLY A 59 -11.20 -7.82 -12.84
CA GLY A 59 -11.79 -7.33 -14.09
C GLY A 59 -11.68 -5.81 -14.25
N CYS A 60 -10.57 -5.23 -13.79
CA CYS A 60 -10.28 -3.80 -13.87
C CYS A 60 -9.38 -3.48 -15.07
N GLN A 61 -9.61 -2.31 -15.67
CA GLN A 61 -8.81 -1.81 -16.79
C GLN A 61 -7.54 -1.06 -16.33
N ASP A 62 -7.55 -0.55 -15.09
CA ASP A 62 -6.44 0.20 -14.51
C ASP A 62 -6.31 -0.02 -12.99
N SER A 63 -5.25 0.53 -12.41
CA SER A 63 -5.00 0.49 -10.97
C SER A 63 -6.00 1.29 -10.15
N ALA A 64 -6.63 2.33 -10.71
CA ALA A 64 -7.60 3.12 -9.98
C ALA A 64 -8.84 2.28 -9.68
N CYS A 65 -9.34 1.53 -10.67
CA CYS A 65 -10.40 0.54 -10.48
C CYS A 65 -10.02 -0.51 -9.43
N VAL A 66 -8.78 -1.01 -9.43
CA VAL A 66 -8.30 -1.97 -8.41
C VAL A 66 -8.44 -1.39 -7.02
N ILE A 67 -7.87 -0.20 -6.79
CA ILE A 67 -7.96 0.46 -5.48
C ILE A 67 -9.42 0.70 -5.10
N ARG A 68 -10.27 1.21 -6.01
CA ARG A 68 -11.71 1.40 -5.72
C ARG A 68 -12.41 0.13 -5.28
N LYS A 69 -12.15 -0.99 -5.94
CA LYS A 69 -12.76 -2.27 -5.55
C LYS A 69 -12.26 -2.76 -4.20
N LEU A 70 -10.97 -2.57 -3.90
CA LEU A 70 -10.41 -2.92 -2.60
C LEU A 70 -10.92 -2.00 -1.48
N CYS A 71 -11.21 -0.73 -1.78
CA CYS A 71 -11.81 0.25 -0.88
C CYS A 71 -13.28 -0.02 -0.53
N VAL A 72 -13.98 -0.90 -1.27
CA VAL A 72 -15.35 -1.33 -0.89
C VAL A 72 -15.31 -2.18 0.39
N GLU A 73 -14.17 -2.82 0.67
CA GLU A 73 -13.97 -3.48 1.96
C GLU A 73 -13.66 -2.41 3.02
N ASN A 74 -14.20 -2.56 4.23
CA ASN A 74 -13.98 -1.61 5.34
C ASN A 74 -12.50 -1.45 5.76
N ASP A 75 -11.60 -2.26 5.21
CA ASP A 75 -10.18 -2.29 5.52
C ASP A 75 -9.38 -2.53 4.23
N LEU A 76 -8.84 -1.45 3.66
CA LEU A 76 -8.07 -1.50 2.41
C LEU A 76 -6.82 -2.37 2.56
N GLU A 77 -6.11 -2.27 3.69
CA GLU A 77 -4.87 -3.03 3.89
C GLU A 77 -5.18 -4.53 3.89
N LYS A 78 -6.21 -4.93 4.63
CA LYS A 78 -6.70 -6.31 4.65
C LYS A 78 -7.14 -6.77 3.26
N ALA A 79 -7.84 -5.94 2.48
CA ALA A 79 -8.21 -6.25 1.11
C ALA A 79 -6.98 -6.44 0.20
N MET A 80 -5.96 -5.60 0.37
CA MET A 80 -4.70 -5.70 -0.36
C MET A 80 -3.97 -7.01 -0.07
N THR A 81 -4.06 -7.58 1.15
CA THR A 81 -3.42 -8.88 1.46
C THR A 81 -3.88 -10.05 0.57
N LYS A 82 -5.03 -9.92 -0.12
CA LYS A 82 -5.53 -10.91 -1.07
C LYS A 82 -4.78 -10.91 -2.41
N HIS A 83 -4.10 -9.81 -2.73
CA HIS A 83 -3.47 -9.59 -4.04
C HIS A 83 -1.98 -9.21 -3.96
N PHE A 84 -1.54 -8.74 -2.79
CA PHE A 84 -0.20 -8.23 -2.55
C PHE A 84 0.41 -8.92 -1.33
N THR A 85 1.71 -9.18 -1.40
CA THR A 85 2.47 -9.61 -0.22
C THR A 85 2.63 -8.46 0.76
N ARG A 86 2.91 -8.77 2.04
CA ARG A 86 3.13 -7.73 3.06
C ARG A 86 4.23 -6.74 2.67
N SER A 87 5.34 -7.21 2.08
CA SER A 87 6.41 -6.33 1.61
C SER A 87 5.97 -5.41 0.49
N GLN A 88 5.14 -5.90 -0.44
CA GLN A 88 4.57 -5.09 -1.52
C GLN A 88 3.58 -4.06 -0.96
N ILE A 89 2.78 -4.41 0.05
CA ILE A 89 1.87 -3.46 0.71
C ILE A 89 2.67 -2.34 1.38
N THR A 90 3.73 -2.68 2.12
CA THR A 90 4.63 -1.66 2.71
C THR A 90 5.29 -0.78 1.64
N GLU A 91 5.70 -1.36 0.52
CA GLU A 91 6.26 -0.61 -0.60
C GLU A 91 5.24 0.36 -1.21
N ILE A 92 4.01 -0.11 -1.46
CA ILE A 92 2.91 0.72 -1.97
C ILE A 92 2.55 1.83 -0.98
N HIS A 93 2.52 1.53 0.31
CA HIS A 93 2.30 2.53 1.36
C HIS A 93 3.35 3.64 1.31
N ASN A 94 4.64 3.28 1.34
CA ASN A 94 5.72 4.26 1.33
C ASN A 94 5.69 5.11 0.05
N ALA A 95 5.38 4.49 -1.09
CA ALA A 95 5.19 5.19 -2.34
C ALA A 95 3.98 6.14 -2.28
N ALA A 96 2.85 5.73 -1.69
CA ALA A 96 1.67 6.58 -1.53
C ALA A 96 1.97 7.80 -0.65
N THR A 97 2.65 7.62 0.48
CA THR A 97 3.09 8.74 1.34
C THR A 97 4.02 9.70 0.60
N ALA A 98 4.97 9.19 -0.19
CA ALA A 98 5.89 10.05 -0.96
C ALA A 98 5.23 10.73 -2.16
N CYS A 99 4.16 10.15 -2.69
CA CYS A 99 3.45 10.63 -3.87
C CYS A 99 2.23 11.51 -3.52
N ASP A 100 1.79 11.54 -2.26
CA ASP A 100 0.69 12.40 -1.84
C ASP A 100 1.19 13.85 -1.73
N PRO A 101 0.66 14.77 -2.55
CA PRO A 101 1.07 16.18 -2.50
C PRO A 101 0.69 16.86 -1.17
N ASN A 102 -0.17 16.25 -0.35
CA ASN A 102 -0.62 16.80 0.93
C ASN A 102 0.15 16.25 2.14
N ALA A 103 1.02 15.25 1.96
CA ALA A 103 1.75 14.57 3.04
C ALA A 103 2.74 15.48 3.81
N GLY A 104 2.86 16.76 3.43
CA GLY A 104 3.70 17.77 4.08
C GLY A 104 2.99 19.03 4.57
N HIS A 105 1.66 19.13 4.52
CA HIS A 105 0.92 20.34 4.92
C HIS A 105 0.50 20.39 6.40
N HIS A 106 1.21 19.70 7.28
CA HIS A 106 1.11 19.93 8.72
C HIS A 106 2.08 21.04 9.16
N HIS A 107 1.68 22.30 8.98
CA HIS A 107 2.19 23.43 9.75
C HIS A 107 1.11 24.50 9.92
#